data_AF-A0A8T7LJQ5-F1
#
_entry.id   AF-A0A8T7LJQ5-F1
#
_cell.length_a   1.000
_cell.length_b   1.000
_cell.length_c   1.000
_cell.angle_alpha   90.00
_cell.angle_beta   90.00
_cell.angle_gamma   90.00
#
_symmetry.space_group_name_H-M   'P 1'
#
loop_
_entity.id
_entity.type
_entity.pdbx_description
1 polymer ?
#
loop_
_entity_poly.entity_id
_entity_poly.type
_entity_poly.pdbx_seq_one_letter_code
_entity_poly.pdbx_strand_id
1 'polypeptide(L)'
;QGLLYSHFASKDDLLRAIFQQSVQNVFESFALAEEGDPSRSLVARIIVAAFAVLRANRDFWRLSYGVRMQQPVLAVLGPELSDWTASIRTTMERALRQSGVARPEIEAAILFATIDGVAQHYVLDPEHYPLDAVVEALTLRYA
;
A
#
# COMPACT_ATOMS: atom_id res chain seq x y z
N GLN A 1 23.87 23.90 3.09
CA GLN A 1 23.51 23.64 1.68
C GLN A 1 24.20 22.33 1.29
N GLY A 2 23.61 21.14 1.22
CA GLY A 2 22.27 20.64 1.49
C GLY A 2 22.19 19.31 0.72
N LEU A 3 22.47 18.17 1.38
CA LEU A 3 22.58 16.80 0.81
C LEU A 3 21.41 16.38 -0.12
N LEU A 4 20.31 17.12 -0.12
CA LEU A 4 19.19 16.97 -1.05
C LEU A 4 19.59 17.25 -2.51
N TYR A 5 20.40 18.28 -2.77
CA TYR A 5 20.77 18.68 -4.15
C TYR A 5 21.84 17.79 -4.78
N SER A 6 22.46 16.87 -4.03
CA SER A 6 23.37 15.88 -4.60
C SER A 6 22.66 14.62 -5.10
N HIS A 7 21.42 14.37 -4.67
CA HIS A 7 20.65 13.16 -5.03
C HIS A 7 19.41 13.45 -5.89
N PHE A 8 18.85 14.66 -5.84
CA PHE A 8 17.69 15.05 -6.65
C PHE A 8 17.92 16.40 -7.32
N ALA A 9 17.65 16.46 -8.63
CA ALA A 9 17.84 17.68 -9.41
C ALA A 9 16.78 18.75 -9.10
N SER A 10 15.61 18.35 -8.58
CA SER A 10 14.52 19.26 -8.22
C SER A 10 13.64 18.70 -7.09
N LYS A 11 12.76 19.57 -6.55
CA LYS A 11 11.69 19.16 -5.62
C LYS A 11 10.73 18.15 -6.27
N ASP A 12 10.49 18.28 -7.57
CA ASP A 12 9.59 17.37 -8.31
C ASP A 12 10.22 15.98 -8.45
N ASP A 13 11.54 15.89 -8.63
CA ASP A 13 12.26 14.62 -8.66
C ASP A 13 12.21 13.89 -7.31
N LEU A 14 12.34 14.63 -6.21
CA LEU A 14 12.18 14.08 -4.87
C LEU A 14 10.76 13.53 -4.67
N LEU A 15 9.75 14.28 -5.09
CA LEU A 15 8.35 13.87 -4.98
C LEU A 15 8.04 12.62 -5.81
N ARG A 16 8.58 12.54 -7.04
CA ARG A 16 8.50 11.36 -7.89
C ARG A 16 9.17 10.15 -7.22
N ALA A 17 10.35 10.34 -6.63
CA ALA A 17 11.08 9.27 -5.94
C ALA A 17 10.33 8.75 -4.71
N ILE A 18 9.71 9.64 -3.91
CA ILE A 18 8.87 9.23 -2.77
C ILE A 18 7.70 8.38 -3.25
N PHE A 19 7.03 8.78 -4.34
CA PHE A 19 5.94 7.99 -4.90
C PHE A 19 6.42 6.63 -5.43
N GLN A 20 7.50 6.60 -6.21
CA GLN A 20 8.07 5.36 -6.74
C GLN A 20 8.46 4.40 -5.62
N GLN A 21 9.08 4.89 -4.55
CA GLN A 21 9.39 4.08 -3.38
C GLN A 21 8.12 3.55 -2.70
N SER A 22 7.03 4.34 -2.65
CA SER A 22 5.77 3.88 -2.07
C SER A 22 5.16 2.73 -2.87
N VAL A 23 5.23 2.80 -4.19
CA VAL A 23 4.77 1.73 -5.09
C VAL A 23 5.64 0.49 -4.94
N GLN A 24 6.97 0.65 -4.86
CA GLN A 24 7.90 -0.46 -4.62
C GLN A 24 7.59 -1.19 -3.29
N ASN A 25 7.35 -0.45 -2.21
CA ASN A 25 6.96 -1.03 -0.92
C ASN A 25 5.65 -1.83 -1.02
N VAL A 26 4.68 -1.38 -1.83
CA VAL A 26 3.45 -2.16 -2.07
C VAL A 26 3.76 -3.47 -2.80
N PHE A 27 4.59 -3.45 -3.84
CA PHE A 27 4.98 -4.69 -4.55
C PHE A 27 5.85 -5.62 -3.70
N GLU A 28 6.71 -5.08 -2.84
CA GLU A 28 7.44 -5.86 -1.83
C GLU A 28 6.47 -6.58 -0.90
N SER A 29 5.39 -5.91 -0.46
CA SER A 29 4.37 -6.56 0.36
C SER A 29 3.68 -7.73 -0.36
N PHE A 30 3.52 -7.66 -1.69
CA PHE A 30 3.00 -8.79 -2.46
C PHE A 30 4.02 -9.93 -2.57
N ALA A 31 5.30 -9.64 -2.78
CA ALA A 31 6.34 -10.67 -2.79
C ALA A 31 6.41 -11.40 -1.44
N LEU A 32 6.40 -10.65 -0.33
CA LEU A 32 6.34 -11.19 1.02
C LEU A 32 5.07 -12.02 1.26
N ALA A 33 3.93 -11.57 0.71
CA ALA A 33 2.71 -12.33 0.80
C ALA A 33 2.86 -13.69 0.12
N GLU A 34 3.41 -13.76 -1.10
CA GLU A 34 3.60 -15.01 -1.86
C GLU A 34 4.50 -16.02 -1.14
N GLU A 35 5.50 -15.56 -0.39
CA GLU A 35 6.43 -16.39 0.41
C GLU A 35 5.86 -16.81 1.79
N GLY A 36 4.70 -16.25 2.20
CA GLY A 36 4.09 -16.51 3.49
C GLY A 36 3.49 -17.91 3.66
N ASP A 37 2.97 -18.18 4.86
CA ASP A 37 2.37 -19.47 5.27
C ASP A 37 1.28 -19.95 4.29
N PRO A 38 1.50 -21.06 3.55
CA PRO A 38 0.57 -21.53 2.53
C PRO A 38 -0.75 -22.07 3.10
N SER A 39 -0.85 -22.27 4.42
CA SER A 39 -2.12 -22.67 5.06
C SER A 39 -3.16 -21.53 5.09
N ARG A 40 -2.73 -20.28 4.85
CA ARG A 40 -3.60 -19.10 4.79
C ARG A 40 -3.90 -18.71 3.35
N SER A 41 -5.11 -18.17 3.13
CA SER A 41 -5.48 -17.60 1.83
C SER A 41 -4.48 -16.53 1.40
N LEU A 42 -4.24 -16.40 0.09
CA LEU A 42 -3.33 -15.37 -0.43
C LEU A 42 -3.80 -13.96 -0.04
N VAL A 43 -5.11 -13.72 0.03
CA VAL A 43 -5.66 -12.45 0.51
C VAL A 43 -5.28 -12.17 1.96
N ALA A 44 -5.42 -13.16 2.86
CA ALA A 44 -5.03 -12.97 4.25
C ALA A 44 -3.52 -12.67 4.37
N ARG A 45 -2.68 -13.34 3.57
CA ARG A 45 -1.24 -13.06 3.49
C ARG A 45 -0.94 -11.66 2.97
N ILE A 46 -1.64 -11.19 1.94
CA ILE A 46 -1.51 -9.81 1.41
C ILE A 46 -1.83 -8.78 2.49
N ILE A 47 -2.92 -8.97 3.23
CA ILE A 47 -3.33 -8.06 4.32
C ILE A 47 -2.22 -7.99 5.38
N VAL A 48 -1.74 -9.14 5.86
CA VAL A 48 -0.68 -9.19 6.88
C VAL A 48 0.62 -8.55 6.37
N ALA A 49 1.03 -8.87 5.15
CA ALA A 49 2.27 -8.35 4.57
C ALA A 49 2.21 -6.83 4.34
N ALA A 50 1.08 -6.29 3.89
CA ALA A 50 0.89 -4.85 3.72
C ALA A 50 1.14 -4.09 5.02
N PHE A 51 0.58 -4.56 6.13
CA PHE A 51 0.76 -3.92 7.44
C PHE A 51 2.11 -4.22 8.10
N ALA A 52 2.79 -5.32 7.73
CA ALA A 52 4.18 -5.55 8.11
C ALA A 52 5.12 -4.53 7.45
N VAL A 53 5.00 -4.31 6.14
CA VAL A 53 5.79 -3.32 5.39
C VAL A 53 5.48 -1.89 5.86
N LEU A 54 4.21 -1.59 6.16
CA LEU A 54 3.79 -0.31 6.73
C LEU A 54 4.51 -0.02 8.05
N ARG A 55 4.53 -0.98 8.98
CA ARG A 55 5.20 -0.83 10.29
C ARG A 55 6.70 -0.66 10.16
N ALA A 56 7.34 -1.45 9.29
CA ALA A 56 8.79 -1.37 9.04
C ALA A 56 9.20 0.00 8.47
N ASN A 57 8.30 0.67 7.74
CA ASN A 57 8.57 1.92 7.02
C ASN A 57 7.68 3.09 7.49
N ARG A 58 7.28 3.12 8.77
CA ARG A 58 6.25 4.04 9.28
C ARG A 58 6.52 5.52 8.96
N ASP A 59 7.74 5.99 9.18
CA ASP A 59 8.10 7.40 8.96
C ASP A 59 8.07 7.78 7.48
N PHE A 60 8.49 6.86 6.61
CA PHE A 60 8.38 7.01 5.17
C PHE A 60 6.91 7.12 4.74
N TRP A 61 6.05 6.24 5.25
CA TRP A 61 4.62 6.28 4.92
C TRP A 61 3.96 7.57 5.42
N ARG A 62 4.28 8.02 6.64
CA ARG A 62 3.82 9.32 7.15
C ARG A 62 4.18 10.48 6.21
N LEU A 63 5.41 10.49 5.69
CA LEU A 63 5.85 11.47 4.70
C LEU A 63 5.07 11.32 3.38
N SER A 64 5.00 10.11 2.83
CA SER A 64 4.32 9.80 1.56
C SER A 64 2.86 10.25 1.59
N TYR A 65 2.11 9.88 2.63
CA TYR A 65 0.72 10.31 2.82
C TYR A 65 0.56 11.83 2.94
N GLY A 66 1.53 12.52 3.54
CA GLY A 66 1.52 13.99 3.67
C GLY A 66 1.73 14.74 2.36
N VAL A 67 2.38 14.13 1.36
CA VAL A 67 2.69 14.78 0.08
C VAL A 67 1.87 14.26 -1.10
N ARG A 68 1.33 13.04 -1.05
CA ARG A 68 0.72 12.35 -2.20
C ARG A 68 -0.43 13.09 -2.89
N MET A 69 -1.15 13.96 -2.18
CA MET A 69 -2.30 14.73 -2.72
C MET A 69 -1.93 16.14 -3.20
N GLN A 70 -0.66 16.54 -3.10
CA GLN A 70 -0.23 17.84 -3.59
C GLN A 70 -0.29 17.89 -5.12
N GLN A 71 -0.76 19.00 -5.69
CA GLN A 71 -0.94 19.16 -7.14
C GLN A 71 0.33 18.86 -7.96
N PRO A 72 1.54 19.28 -7.55
CA PRO A 72 2.77 18.94 -8.28
C PRO A 72 2.99 17.42 -8.35
N VAL A 73 2.69 16.68 -7.27
CA VAL A 73 2.81 15.21 -7.26
C VAL A 73 1.85 14.61 -8.27
N LEU A 74 0.57 14.98 -8.21
CA LEU A 74 -0.45 14.44 -9.12
C LEU A 74 -0.15 14.77 -10.59
N ALA A 75 0.34 15.98 -10.88
CA ALA A 75 0.71 16.41 -12.22
C ALA A 75 1.92 15.64 -12.77
N VAL A 76 2.90 15.35 -11.93
CA VAL A 76 4.13 14.60 -12.28
C VAL A 76 3.83 13.12 -12.53
N LEU A 77 2.88 12.55 -11.79
CA LEU A 77 2.54 11.13 -11.87
C LEU A 77 1.58 10.80 -13.02
N GLY A 78 0.60 11.66 -13.29
CA GLY A 78 -0.29 11.55 -14.46
C GLY A 78 -0.75 10.10 -14.75
N PRO A 79 -0.43 9.54 -15.94
CA PRO A 79 -0.78 8.17 -16.32
C PRO A 79 -0.20 7.07 -15.43
N GLU A 80 1.01 7.24 -14.89
CA GLU A 80 1.70 6.22 -14.09
C GLU A 80 0.87 5.83 -12.85
N LEU A 81 0.20 6.80 -12.23
CA LEU A 81 -0.67 6.56 -11.06
C LEU A 81 -1.81 5.57 -11.39
N SER A 82 -2.42 5.73 -12.57
CA SER A 82 -3.50 4.85 -13.03
C SER A 82 -2.99 3.43 -13.27
N ASP A 83 -1.85 3.29 -13.95
CA ASP A 83 -1.26 1.99 -14.29
C ASP A 83 -0.83 1.21 -13.05
N TRP A 84 -0.26 1.89 -12.05
CA TRP A 84 0.08 1.26 -10.78
C TRP A 84 -1.14 0.82 -10.00
N THR A 85 -2.15 1.68 -9.90
CA THR A 85 -3.41 1.35 -9.22
C THR A 85 -4.09 0.15 -9.88
N ALA A 86 -4.09 0.08 -11.21
CA ALA A 86 -4.62 -1.06 -11.95
C ALA A 86 -3.83 -2.35 -11.68
N SER A 87 -2.51 -2.28 -11.63
CA SER A 87 -1.63 -3.42 -11.35
C SER A 87 -1.81 -3.98 -9.93
N ILE A 88 -1.91 -3.09 -8.94
CA ILE A 88 -2.18 -3.45 -7.53
C ILE A 88 -3.55 -4.13 -7.42
N ARG A 89 -4.59 -3.54 -8.01
CA ARG A 89 -5.94 -4.11 -8.01
C ARG A 89 -6.01 -5.46 -8.72
N THR A 90 -5.33 -5.62 -9.86
CA THR A 90 -5.27 -6.89 -10.59
C THR A 90 -4.68 -8.01 -9.73
N THR A 91 -3.68 -7.70 -8.92
CA THR A 91 -3.09 -8.66 -7.98
C THR A 91 -4.04 -9.06 -6.87
N MET A 92 -4.73 -8.08 -6.26
CA MET A 92 -5.75 -8.36 -5.25
C MET A 92 -6.93 -9.16 -5.82
N GLU A 93 -7.42 -8.80 -7.02
CA GLU A 93 -8.50 -9.51 -7.71
C GLU A 93 -8.16 -10.98 -7.95
N ARG A 94 -6.92 -11.27 -8.37
CA ARG A 94 -6.44 -12.64 -8.57
C ARG A 94 -6.49 -13.45 -7.27
N ALA A 95 -5.99 -12.89 -6.19
CA ALA A 95 -5.99 -13.52 -4.88
C ALA A 95 -7.42 -13.77 -4.35
N LEU A 96 -8.31 -12.79 -4.54
CA LEU A 96 -9.73 -12.90 -4.17
C LEU A 96 -10.46 -13.97 -4.99
N ARG A 97 -10.19 -14.04 -6.31
CA ARG A 97 -10.74 -15.07 -7.20
C ARG A 97 -10.31 -16.48 -6.78
N GLN A 98 -9.03 -16.66 -6.43
CA GLN A 98 -8.51 -17.93 -5.92
C GLN A 98 -9.15 -18.36 -4.60
N SER A 99 -9.60 -17.38 -3.81
CA SER A 99 -10.29 -17.60 -2.53
C SER A 99 -11.81 -17.77 -2.68
N GLY A 100 -12.33 -17.82 -3.92
CA GLY A 100 -13.76 -18.04 -4.18
C GLY A 100 -14.68 -16.86 -3.85
N VAL A 101 -14.12 -15.65 -3.66
CA VAL A 101 -14.89 -14.46 -3.31
C VAL A 101 -15.76 -14.01 -4.49
N ALA A 102 -17.02 -13.67 -4.22
CA ALA A 102 -17.95 -13.16 -5.23
C ALA A 102 -17.57 -11.73 -5.67
N ARG A 103 -17.67 -11.44 -6.98
CA ARG A 103 -17.30 -10.14 -7.58
C ARG A 103 -15.87 -9.69 -7.19
N PRO A 104 -14.85 -10.52 -7.47
CA PRO A 104 -13.47 -10.26 -7.03
C PRO A 104 -12.93 -8.90 -7.50
N GLU A 105 -13.41 -8.37 -8.62
CA GLU A 105 -13.04 -7.06 -9.16
C GLU A 105 -13.52 -5.88 -8.29
N ILE A 106 -14.72 -6.01 -7.71
CA ILE A 106 -15.29 -5.03 -6.78
C ILE A 106 -14.64 -5.17 -5.41
N GLU A 107 -14.49 -6.41 -4.93
CA GLU A 107 -13.83 -6.67 -3.66
C GLU A 107 -12.34 -6.26 -3.68
N ALA A 108 -11.66 -6.33 -4.82
CA ALA A 108 -10.29 -5.81 -4.96
C ALA A 108 -10.24 -4.29 -4.78
N ALA A 109 -11.23 -3.56 -5.31
CA ALA A 109 -11.32 -2.11 -5.12
C ALA A 109 -11.62 -1.76 -3.65
N ILE A 110 -12.51 -2.52 -2.99
CA ILE A 110 -12.82 -2.36 -1.57
C ILE A 110 -11.59 -2.66 -0.71
N LEU A 111 -10.90 -3.77 -0.97
CA LEU A 111 -9.72 -4.18 -0.22
C LEU A 111 -8.59 -3.16 -0.36
N PHE A 112 -8.33 -2.68 -1.59
CA PHE A 112 -7.35 -1.63 -1.83
C PHE A 112 -7.67 -0.35 -1.04
N ALA A 113 -8.90 0.14 -1.12
CA ALA A 113 -9.32 1.33 -0.37
C ALA A 113 -9.27 1.12 1.15
N THR A 114 -9.58 -0.09 1.62
CA THR A 114 -9.55 -0.45 3.03
C THR A 114 -8.13 -0.47 3.57
N ILE A 115 -7.20 -1.14 2.87
CA ILE A 115 -5.78 -1.17 3.26
C ILE A 115 -5.20 0.25 3.28
N ASP A 116 -5.47 1.06 2.24
CA ASP A 116 -4.99 2.44 2.17
C ASP A 116 -5.54 3.31 3.31
N GLY A 117 -6.83 3.20 3.61
CA GLY A 117 -7.47 3.94 4.69
C GLY A 117 -6.93 3.52 6.07
N VAL A 118 -6.86 2.22 6.35
CA VAL A 118 -6.31 1.69 7.61
C VAL A 118 -4.86 2.14 7.79
N ALA A 119 -4.05 2.05 6.73
CA ALA A 119 -2.67 2.51 6.76
C ALA A 119 -2.57 4.01 7.07
N GLN A 120 -3.39 4.84 6.41
CA GLN A 120 -3.43 6.28 6.65
C GLN A 120 -3.84 6.64 8.09
N HIS A 121 -4.84 5.96 8.64
CA HIS A 121 -5.25 6.18 10.03
C HIS A 121 -4.18 5.75 11.03
N TYR A 122 -3.53 4.60 10.81
CA TYR A 122 -2.44 4.14 11.66
C TYR A 122 -1.23 5.08 11.65
N VAL A 123 -0.80 5.58 10.49
CA VAL A 123 0.36 6.49 10.46
C VAL A 123 0.05 7.86 11.05
N LEU A 124 -1.22 8.26 11.06
CA LEU A 124 -1.66 9.53 11.64
C LEU A 124 -1.67 9.47 13.17
N ASP A 125 -2.08 8.33 13.73
CA ASP A 125 -2.20 8.13 15.18
C ASP A 125 -1.73 6.72 15.60
N PRO A 126 -0.41 6.44 15.51
CA PRO A 126 0.11 5.09 15.71
C PRO A 126 0.03 4.59 17.16
N GLU A 127 -0.15 5.50 18.12
CA GLU A 127 -0.23 5.17 19.55
C GLU A 127 -1.63 4.71 19.96
N HIS A 128 -2.69 5.23 19.33
CA HIS A 128 -4.07 4.92 19.71
C HIS A 128 -4.83 4.10 18.65
N TYR A 129 -4.37 4.07 17.40
CA TYR A 129 -5.05 3.29 16.36
C TYR A 129 -4.86 1.78 16.60
N PRO A 130 -5.95 0.98 16.70
CA PRO A 130 -5.88 -0.43 17.08
C PRO A 130 -5.50 -1.34 15.89
N LEU A 131 -4.31 -1.11 15.31
CA LEU A 131 -3.90 -1.74 14.06
C LEU A 131 -4.00 -3.27 14.11
N ASP A 132 -3.43 -3.92 15.13
CA ASP A 132 -3.39 -5.39 15.19
C ASP A 132 -4.81 -6.00 15.21
N ALA A 133 -5.75 -5.41 15.95
CA ALA A 133 -7.14 -5.86 15.99
C ALA A 133 -7.87 -5.63 14.65
N VAL A 134 -7.57 -4.53 13.96
CA VAL A 134 -8.10 -4.25 12.62
C VAL A 134 -7.56 -5.24 11.60
N VAL A 135 -6.25 -5.56 11.64
CA VAL A 135 -5.63 -6.56 10.77
C VAL A 135 -6.27 -7.92 11.00
N GLU A 136 -6.43 -8.34 12.26
CA GLU A 136 -7.11 -9.59 12.60
C GLU A 136 -8.52 -9.64 12.01
N ALA A 137 -9.35 -8.62 12.27
CA ALA A 137 -10.71 -8.54 11.75
C ALA A 137 -10.77 -8.55 10.20
N LEU A 138 -9.84 -7.87 9.53
CA LEU A 138 -9.75 -7.88 8.06
C LEU A 138 -9.35 -9.25 7.53
N THR A 139 -8.38 -9.93 8.15
CA THR A 139 -8.00 -11.28 7.71
C THR A 139 -9.14 -12.27 7.88
N LEU A 140 -9.92 -12.19 8.97
CA LEU A 140 -11.09 -13.04 9.20
C LEU A 140 -12.21 -12.82 8.17
N ARG A 141 -12.36 -11.59 7.67
CA ARG A 141 -13.36 -11.27 6.65
C ARG A 141 -13.08 -11.93 5.29
N TYR A 142 -11.82 -12.27 5.02
CA TYR A 142 -11.36 -12.87 3.78
C TYR A 142 -10.68 -14.24 3.99
N ALA A 143 -10.94 -14.87 5.14
CA ALA A 143 -10.48 -16.21 5.48
C ALA A 143 -11.34 -17.29 4.82
#